data_AF-A0A7K4SY48-F1
#
_entry.id   AF-A0A7K4SY48-F1
#
_cell.length_a   1.000
_cell.length_b   1.000
_cell.length_c   1.000
_cell.angle_alpha   90.00
_cell.angle_beta   90.00
_cell.angle_gamma   90.00
#
_symmetry.space_group_name_H-M   'P 1'
#
loop_
_entity.id
_entity.type
_entity.pdbx_description
1 polymer ?
#
loop_
_entity_poly.entity_id
_entity_poly.type
_entity_poly.pdbx_seq_one_letter_code
_entity_poly.pdbx_strand_id
1 'polypeptide(L)'
;DDDFQLIQRTFMERHYQEFDDSEENKLIYTSIFNEYISLVEKYIEEKLLDRIPGFNMTAFTMSLQQHKDEMAGDIFDMLLTFTDFLAFKEMFLDYRAVSMSHCFHCYNGCCFCVALPESTKGS
;
A
#
# COMPACT_ATOMS: atom_id res chain seq x y z
N ASP A 1 11.61 1.26 0.65
CA ASP A 1 11.54 1.48 2.10
C ASP A 1 10.84 0.28 2.69
N ASP A 2 11.57 -0.54 3.44
CA ASP A 2 11.09 -1.86 3.88
C ASP A 2 9.94 -1.75 4.89
N ASP A 3 9.89 -0.66 5.66
CA ASP A 3 8.79 -0.39 6.61
C ASP A 3 7.47 -0.17 5.87
N PHE A 4 7.50 0.66 4.82
CA PHE A 4 6.31 0.94 4.01
C PHE A 4 5.79 -0.33 3.33
N GLN A 5 6.69 -1.13 2.77
CA GLN A 5 6.35 -2.41 2.13
C GLN A 5 5.76 -3.41 3.12
N LEU A 6 6.26 -3.46 4.36
CA LEU A 6 5.71 -4.30 5.42
C LEU A 6 4.31 -3.86 5.83
N ILE A 7 4.09 -2.55 6.00
CA ILE A 7 2.78 -1.99 6.35
C ILE A 7 1.77 -2.27 5.24
N GLN A 8 2.13 -2.02 3.98
CA GLN A 8 1.28 -2.32 2.82
C GLN A 8 0.94 -3.82 2.78
N ARG A 9 1.93 -4.71 2.88
CA ARG A 9 1.69 -6.16 2.90
C ARG A 9 0.76 -6.59 4.03
N THR A 10 1.01 -6.11 5.24
CA THR A 10 0.18 -6.43 6.42
C THR A 10 -1.27 -5.97 6.22
N PHE A 11 -1.46 -4.80 5.60
CA PHE A 11 -2.79 -4.31 5.24
C PHE A 11 -3.45 -5.22 4.19
N MET A 12 -2.71 -5.60 3.15
CA MET A 12 -3.21 -6.47 2.09
C MET A 12 -3.60 -7.86 2.61
N GLU A 13 -2.78 -8.47 3.48
CA GLU A 13 -3.08 -9.76 4.12
C GLU A 13 -4.41 -9.79 4.88
N ARG A 14 -4.83 -8.65 5.44
CA ARG A 14 -6.09 -8.54 6.18
C ARG A 14 -7.32 -8.46 5.27
N HIS A 15 -7.16 -7.93 4.06
CA HIS A 15 -8.29 -7.56 3.20
C HIS A 15 -8.32 -8.26 1.84
N TYR A 16 -7.27 -9.00 1.44
CA TYR A 16 -7.19 -9.58 0.08
C TYR A 16 -8.31 -10.56 -0.27
N GLN A 17 -8.93 -11.19 0.72
CA GLN A 17 -10.06 -12.10 0.51
C GLN A 17 -11.34 -11.39 0.11
N GLU A 18 -11.48 -10.11 0.46
CA GLU A 18 -12.64 -9.31 0.12
C GLU A 18 -12.64 -8.93 -1.37
N PHE A 19 -11.47 -8.84 -2.00
CA PHE A 19 -11.32 -8.41 -3.39
C PHE A 19 -11.48 -9.57 -4.38
N ASP A 20 -12.22 -9.30 -5.45
CA ASP A 20 -12.39 -10.17 -6.60
C ASP A 20 -12.30 -9.43 -7.93
N ASP A 21 -12.04 -10.22 -8.98
CA ASP A 21 -11.84 -9.78 -10.36
C ASP A 21 -13.18 -9.51 -11.07
N SER A 22 -14.26 -9.24 -10.32
CA SER A 22 -15.53 -8.83 -10.92
C SER A 22 -15.48 -7.35 -11.30
N GLU A 23 -16.17 -6.99 -12.38
CA GLU A 23 -16.33 -5.59 -12.78
C GLU A 23 -17.16 -4.78 -11.75
N GLU A 24 -18.04 -5.45 -11.00
CA GLU A 24 -18.87 -4.83 -9.98
C GLU A 24 -18.07 -4.59 -8.68
N ASN A 25 -18.02 -3.35 -8.22
CA ASN A 25 -17.33 -3.01 -6.97
C ASN A 25 -18.22 -3.27 -5.76
N LYS A 26 -17.70 -4.01 -4.77
CA LYS A 26 -18.39 -4.19 -3.49
C LYS A 26 -18.37 -2.89 -2.70
N LEU A 27 -19.45 -2.61 -1.97
CA LEU A 27 -19.53 -1.44 -1.08
C LEU A 27 -18.40 -1.40 -0.04
N ILE A 28 -17.92 -2.56 0.39
CA ILE A 28 -16.81 -2.67 1.34
C ILE A 28 -15.48 -2.15 0.77
N TYR A 29 -15.30 -2.13 -0.55
CA TYR A 29 -14.08 -1.62 -1.17
C TYR A 29 -13.84 -0.16 -0.84
N THR A 30 -14.91 0.65 -0.77
CA THR A 30 -14.79 2.07 -0.37
C THR A 30 -14.29 2.21 1.06
N SER A 31 -14.79 1.38 1.99
CA SER A 31 -14.35 1.40 3.38
C SER A 31 -12.88 1.02 3.51
N ILE A 32 -12.46 -0.06 2.84
CA ILE A 32 -11.07 -0.54 2.86
C ILE A 32 -10.15 0.48 2.18
N PHE A 33 -10.60 1.09 1.07
CA PHE A 33 -9.83 2.12 0.38
C PHE A 33 -9.59 3.35 1.27
N ASN A 34 -10.62 3.87 1.95
CA ASN A 34 -10.45 4.99 2.86
C ASN A 34 -9.50 4.67 4.03
N GLU A 35 -9.54 3.43 4.53
CA GLU A 35 -8.59 2.95 5.54
C GLU A 35 -7.15 2.94 5.00
N TYR A 36 -6.97 2.47 3.76
CA TYR A 36 -5.67 2.50 3.08
C TYR A 36 -5.13 3.93 2.90
N ILE A 37 -5.97 4.86 2.43
CA ILE A 37 -5.58 6.28 2.27
C ILE A 37 -5.13 6.84 3.62
N SER A 38 -5.91 6.63 4.68
CA SER A 38 -5.56 7.11 6.03
C SER A 38 -4.22 6.52 6.51
N LEU A 39 -3.95 5.26 6.19
CA LEU A 39 -2.72 4.58 6.54
C LEU A 39 -1.51 5.14 5.79
N VAL A 40 -1.63 5.39 4.49
CA VAL A 40 -0.57 6.00 3.66
C VAL A 40 -0.31 7.45 4.08
N GLU A 41 -1.37 8.25 4.27
CA GLU A 41 -1.26 9.64 4.72
C GLU A 41 -0.53 9.74 6.06
N LYS A 42 -0.92 8.91 7.03
CA LYS A 42 -0.29 8.88 8.34
C LYS A 42 1.17 8.47 8.26
N TYR A 43 1.51 7.47 7.45
CA TYR A 43 2.90 7.04 7.27
C TYR A 43 3.78 8.17 6.70
N ILE A 44 3.27 8.89 5.69
CA ILE A 44 3.98 10.02 5.09
C ILE A 44 4.17 11.14 6.13
N GLU A 45 3.12 11.49 6.87
CA GLU A 45 3.18 12.51 7.92
C GLU A 45 4.22 12.16 8.99
N GLU A 46 4.20 10.93 9.52
CA GLU A 46 5.15 10.48 10.54
C GLU A 46 6.60 10.53 10.03
N LYS A 47 6.86 10.07 8.80
CA LYS A 47 8.21 10.11 8.21
C LYS A 47 8.69 11.53 7.92
N LEU A 48 7.80 12.46 7.59
CA LEU A 48 8.14 13.88 7.40
C LEU A 48 8.43 14.58 8.72
N LEU A 49 7.62 14.31 9.76
CA LEU A 49 7.83 14.84 11.11
C LEU A 49 9.14 14.34 11.72
N ASP A 50 9.48 13.06 11.53
CA ASP A 50 10.72 12.45 12.04
C ASP A 50 11.97 13.06 11.39
N ARG A 51 11.89 13.40 10.09
CA ARG A 51 13.01 13.97 9.34
C ARG A 51 13.13 15.49 9.46
N ILE A 52 12.03 16.21 9.65
CA ILE A 52 11.98 17.67 9.63
C ILE A 52 11.37 18.17 10.95
N PRO A 53 12.20 18.61 11.92
CA PRO A 53 11.73 19.15 13.17
C PRO A 53 10.84 20.39 12.95
N GLY A 54 9.65 20.40 13.55
CA GLY A 54 8.70 21.50 13.38
C GLY A 54 7.97 21.50 12.03
N PHE A 55 8.03 20.38 11.29
CA PHE A 55 7.22 20.20 10.08
C PHE A 55 5.73 20.37 10.41
N ASN A 56 5.02 21.06 9.51
CA ASN A 56 3.60 21.30 9.62
C ASN A 56 2.91 20.78 8.36
N MET A 57 2.15 19.69 8.52
CA MET A 57 1.49 19.02 7.41
C MET A 57 0.52 19.95 6.66
N THR A 58 -0.22 20.80 7.38
CA THR A 58 -1.16 21.77 6.79
C THR A 58 -0.46 22.82 5.92
N ALA A 59 0.63 23.40 6.43
CA ALA A 59 1.43 24.38 5.68
C ALA A 59 2.05 23.73 4.44
N PHE A 60 2.52 22.49 4.57
CA PHE A 60 3.02 21.70 3.45
C PHE A 60 1.94 21.47 2.40
N THR A 61 0.74 20.99 2.78
CA THR A 61 -0.34 20.74 1.81
C THR A 61 -0.78 22.01 1.08
N MET A 62 -0.85 23.15 1.78
CA MET A 62 -1.17 24.44 1.17
C MET A 62 -0.10 24.87 0.16
N SER A 63 1.18 24.70 0.51
CA SER A 63 2.28 25.01 -0.40
C SER A 63 2.30 24.06 -1.61
N LEU A 64 2.03 22.76 -1.41
CA LEU A 64 1.89 21.80 -2.50
C LEU A 64 0.75 22.17 -3.47
N GLN A 65 -0.40 22.64 -2.96
CA GLN A 65 -1.51 23.07 -3.81
C GLN A 65 -1.17 24.32 -4.62
N GLN A 66 -0.39 25.24 -4.06
CA GLN A 66 0.02 26.49 -4.72
C GLN A 66 1.07 26.26 -5.81
N HIS A 67 1.93 25.25 -5.67
CA HIS A 67 3.01 24.94 -6.59
C HIS A 67 2.76 23.68 -7.43
N LYS A 68 1.49 23.24 -7.54
CA LYS A 68 1.10 22.00 -8.22
C LYS A 68 1.59 21.92 -9.67
N ASP A 69 1.64 23.06 -10.37
CA ASP A 69 2.10 23.14 -11.77
C ASP A 69 3.64 23.17 -11.91
N GLU A 70 4.37 23.55 -10.85
CA GLU A 70 5.84 23.67 -10.88
C GLU A 70 6.54 22.40 -10.39
N MET A 71 5.89 21.64 -9.50
CA MET A 71 6.44 20.41 -8.93
C MET A 71 5.98 19.12 -9.65
N ALA A 72 5.38 19.27 -10.84
CA ALA A 72 4.96 18.15 -11.69
C ALA A 72 6.19 17.37 -12.20
N GLY A 73 6.66 16.42 -11.41
CA GLY A 73 7.70 15.50 -11.82
C GLY A 73 7.68 14.28 -10.91
N ASP A 74 7.09 13.20 -11.42
CA ASP A 74 7.14 11.79 -10.98
C ASP A 74 6.71 11.46 -9.53
N ILE A 75 7.10 12.27 -8.53
CA ILE A 75 6.79 12.07 -7.12
C ILE A 75 5.30 12.32 -6.86
N PHE A 76 4.72 13.38 -7.43
CA PHE A 76 3.29 13.65 -7.29
C PHE A 76 2.44 12.64 -8.03
N ASP A 77 2.88 12.19 -9.20
CA ASP A 77 2.20 11.12 -9.94
C ASP A 77 2.23 9.83 -9.13
N MET A 78 3.37 9.50 -8.50
CA MET A 78 3.48 8.39 -7.55
C MET A 78 2.54 8.56 -6.33
N LEU A 79 2.43 9.75 -5.75
CA LEU A 79 1.48 9.98 -4.64
C LEU A 79 0.03 9.85 -5.10
N LEU A 80 -0.26 10.30 -6.33
CA LEU A 80 -1.58 10.20 -6.93
C LEU A 80 -1.97 8.74 -7.17
N THR A 81 -1.03 7.85 -7.54
CA THR A 81 -1.33 6.42 -7.70
C THR A 81 -1.75 5.75 -6.38
N PHE A 82 -1.29 6.21 -5.21
CA PHE A 82 -1.80 5.71 -3.93
C PHE A 82 -3.26 6.11 -3.68
N THR A 83 -3.69 7.24 -4.24
CA THR A 83 -5.08 7.74 -4.17
C THR A 83 -5.94 7.30 -5.35
N ASP A 84 -5.41 6.48 -6.26
CA ASP A 84 -6.16 5.95 -7.40
C ASP A 84 -6.82 4.61 -7.03
N PHE A 85 -8.13 4.56 -7.13
CA PHE A 85 -8.90 3.36 -6.75
C PHE A 85 -8.65 2.16 -7.69
N LEU A 86 -8.41 2.40 -8.98
CA LEU A 86 -8.18 1.32 -9.94
C LEU A 86 -6.83 0.66 -9.68
N ALA A 87 -5.77 1.46 -9.54
CA ALA A 87 -4.44 0.98 -9.17
C ALA A 87 -4.46 0.24 -7.81
N PHE A 88 -5.22 0.77 -6.84
CA PHE A 88 -5.43 0.11 -5.55
C PHE A 88 -6.12 -1.26 -5.70
N LYS A 89 -7.18 -1.35 -6.50
CA LYS A 89 -7.90 -2.61 -6.75
C LYS A 89 -6.98 -3.62 -7.43
N GLU A 90 -6.27 -3.21 -8.49
CA GLU A 90 -5.32 -4.06 -9.21
C GLU A 90 -4.24 -4.62 -8.27
N MET A 91 -3.67 -3.77 -7.41
CA MET A 91 -2.69 -4.19 -6.40
C MET A 91 -3.23 -5.33 -5.51
N PHE A 92 -4.48 -5.26 -5.08
CA PHE A 92 -5.13 -6.30 -4.29
C PHE A 92 -5.38 -7.60 -5.08
N LEU A 93 -5.75 -7.48 -6.36
CA LEU A 93 -5.95 -8.63 -7.25
C LEU A 93 -4.64 -9.37 -7.52
N ASP A 94 -3.56 -8.62 -7.78
CA ASP A 94 -2.22 -9.17 -7.95
C ASP A 94 -1.75 -9.92 -6.70
N TYR A 95 -1.93 -9.31 -5.53
CA TYR A 95 -1.57 -9.94 -4.26
C TYR A 95 -2.36 -11.21 -3.98
N ARG A 96 -3.66 -11.19 -4.27
CA ARG A 96 -4.51 -12.38 -4.17
C ARG A 96 -4.04 -13.46 -5.14
N ALA A 97 -3.72 -13.11 -6.39
CA ALA A 97 -3.24 -14.04 -7.40
C ALA A 97 -1.92 -14.70 -6.95
N VAL A 98 -0.97 -13.93 -6.41
CA VAL A 98 0.30 -14.44 -5.87
C VAL A 98 0.06 -15.35 -4.65
N SER A 99 -0.84 -14.96 -3.75
CA SER A 99 -1.19 -15.73 -2.55
C SER A 99 -1.88 -17.06 -2.91
N MET A 100 -2.75 -17.06 -3.93
CA MET A 100 -3.41 -18.27 -4.42
C MET A 100 -2.47 -19.15 -5.25
N SER A 101 -1.57 -18.55 -6.03
CA SER A 101 -0.57 -19.28 -6.82
C SER A 101 0.44 -20.02 -5.93
N HIS A 102 0.81 -19.46 -4.78
CA HIS A 102 1.59 -20.16 -3.76
C HIS A 102 0.85 -21.35 -3.12
N CYS A 103 -0.48 -21.40 -3.21
CA CYS A 103 -1.28 -22.53 -2.74
C CYS A 103 -1.36 -23.68 -3.78
N PHE A 104 -1.20 -23.39 -5.07
CA PHE A 104 -1.26 -24.39 -6.15
C PHE A 104 -0.05 -25.33 -6.21
N HIS A 105 1.03 -25.07 -5.48
CA HIS A 105 2.16 -26.00 -5.30
C HIS A 105 1.99 -26.96 -4.10
N CYS A 106 0.75 -27.35 -3.76
CA CYS A 106 0.49 -28.49 -2.89
C CYS A 106 0.39 -29.81 -3.69
N TYR A 107 1.52 -30.37 -4.14
CA TYR A 107 1.60 -31.77 -4.57
C TYR A 107 2.11 -32.62 -3.39
N ASN A 108 1.35 -33.65 -2.98
CA ASN A 108 1.65 -34.56 -1.86
C ASN A 108 1.62 -33.99 -0.43
N GLY A 109 0.66 -33.12 -0.09
CA GLY A 109 0.25 -32.94 1.32
C GLY A 109 1.28 -32.35 2.29
N CYS A 110 2.40 -31.79 1.82
CA CYS A 110 3.32 -31.02 2.64
C CYS A 110 3.06 -29.52 2.43
N CYS A 111 2.60 -28.84 3.49
CA CYS A 111 2.48 -27.39 3.51
C CYS A 111 3.89 -26.80 3.73
N PHE A 112 4.63 -26.54 2.65
CA PHE A 112 5.81 -25.68 2.73
C PHE A 112 5.35 -24.23 2.66
N CYS A 113 5.03 -23.66 3.82
CA CYS A 113 5.06 -22.21 3.96
C CYS A 113 6.51 -21.78 3.75
N VAL A 114 6.83 -21.23 2.57
CA VAL A 114 8.05 -20.41 2.46
C VAL A 114 7.74 -19.17 3.29
N ALA A 115 8.17 -19.21 4.56
CA ALA A 115 8.25 -18.02 5.37
C ALA A 115 8.99 -16.96 4.53
N LEU A 116 8.42 -15.76 4.48
CA LEU A 116 9.13 -14.59 3.98
C LEU A 116 10.56 -14.64 4.49
N PRO A 117 11.59 -14.40 3.67
CA PRO A 117 12.94 -14.33 4.20
C PRO A 117 12.91 -13.22 5.26
N GLU A 118 13.01 -13.60 6.53
CA GLU A 118 13.45 -12.69 7.58
C GLU A 118 14.75 -12.11 7.04
N SER A 119 14.71 -10.81 6.71
CA SER A 119 15.92 -10.08 6.39
C SER A 119 16.83 -10.24 7.60
N THR A 120 17.83 -11.09 7.41
CA THR A 120 18.77 -11.55 8.41
C THR A 120 19.40 -10.34 9.09
N LYS A 121 19.16 -10.22 10.39
CA LYS A 121 20.09 -9.52 11.29
C LYS A 121 21.43 -10.25 11.24
N GLY A 122 22.50 -9.48 11.09
CA GLY A 122 23.91 -9.90 11.26
C GLY A 122 24.63 -10.06 9.91
N SER A 123 25.80 -9.48 9.71
CA SER A 123 26.88 -9.21 10.67
C SER A 123 27.73 -8.00 10.29
#